data_AF-W0JZ09-F1
#
_entry.id   AF-W0JZ09-F1
#
_cell.length_a   1.000
_cell.length_b   1.000
_cell.length_c   1.000
_cell.angle_alpha   90.00
_cell.angle_beta   90.00
_cell.angle_gamma   90.00
#
_symmetry.space_group_name_H-M   'P 1'
#
loop_
_entity.id
_entity.type
_entity.pdbx_description
1 polymer ?
#
loop_
_entity_poly.entity_id
_entity_poly.type
_entity_poly.pdbx_seq_one_letter_code
_entity_poly.pdbx_strand_id
1 'polypeptide(L)'
;MDDGRLLGTYGDIGITSLWKQLPIPNGALLYLNSDRLATEYTPSRYEGVRDRLDTTDCQFLIKSIAFELFDRNARLRESVDTLVSGSGVGRVTASPRNRYENEKSQMSNLAHRVFVDADPESIRSSRRANFSAWQRVLESRSDVVPVFDTLPDGICPQVFPVRVTDPSEFMWELEQVGVDGAHTWPRLSASVMDNPAYETSNTLSKSTVVLPVHQHIDPAAIEAVGDDLTW
;
A
#
# COMPACT_ATOMS: atom_id res chain seq x y z
N MET A 1 20.62 3.02 -3.19
CA MET A 1 21.69 2.01 -3.25
C MET A 1 22.58 2.17 -2.03
N ASP A 2 23.26 1.11 -1.62
CA ASP A 2 24.32 1.12 -0.61
C ASP A 2 25.57 0.59 -1.30
N ASP A 3 26.62 1.42 -1.40
CA ASP A 3 27.84 1.15 -2.19
C ASP A 3 27.59 0.59 -3.61
N GLY A 4 26.64 1.18 -4.33
CA GLY A 4 26.29 0.78 -5.71
C GLY A 4 25.43 -0.50 -5.82
N ARG A 5 25.10 -1.16 -4.70
CA ARG A 5 24.19 -2.31 -4.67
C ARG A 5 22.78 -1.89 -4.23
N LEU A 6 21.77 -2.52 -4.82
CA LEU A 6 20.37 -2.24 -4.49
C LEU A 6 20.05 -2.70 -3.06
N LEU A 7 19.35 -1.85 -2.31
CA LEU A 7 18.84 -2.19 -0.99
C LEU A 7 17.87 -3.37 -1.10
N GLY A 8 17.91 -4.28 -0.12
CA GLY A 8 17.10 -5.50 -0.13
C GLY A 8 17.65 -6.65 -0.98
N THR A 9 18.78 -6.46 -1.67
CA THR A 9 19.49 -7.56 -2.37
C THR A 9 20.58 -8.22 -1.52
N TYR A 10 20.75 -7.77 -0.26
CA TYR A 10 21.72 -8.29 0.68
C TYR A 10 21.20 -9.54 1.40
N GLY A 11 22.11 -10.45 1.75
CA GLY A 11 21.81 -11.64 2.53
C GLY A 11 21.38 -12.85 1.71
N ASP A 12 21.26 -13.98 2.41
CA ASP A 12 20.98 -15.28 1.81
C ASP A 12 19.48 -15.56 1.63
N ILE A 13 18.61 -14.82 2.35
CA ILE A 13 17.15 -15.01 2.35
C ILE A 13 16.44 -13.65 2.22
N GLY A 14 15.44 -13.58 1.33
CA GLY A 14 14.56 -12.42 1.18
C GLY A 14 13.09 -12.83 1.19
N ILE A 15 12.21 -11.97 1.70
CA ILE A 15 10.75 -12.19 1.67
C ILE A 15 10.08 -10.94 1.12
N THR A 16 9.16 -11.11 0.17
CA THR A 16 8.37 -10.01 -0.40
C THR A 16 6.89 -10.33 -0.36
N SER A 17 6.10 -9.41 0.18
CA SER A 17 4.64 -9.45 0.05
C SER A 17 4.23 -8.79 -1.26
N LEU A 18 3.61 -9.55 -2.15
CA LEU A 18 3.30 -9.09 -3.51
C LEU A 18 2.17 -8.05 -3.54
N TRP A 19 1.21 -8.13 -2.61
CA TRP A 19 0.07 -7.20 -2.50
C TRP A 19 0.46 -5.73 -2.29
N LYS A 20 1.70 -5.45 -1.85
CA LYS A 20 2.18 -4.07 -1.69
C LYS A 20 2.43 -3.37 -3.03
N GLN A 21 2.63 -4.15 -4.09
CA GLN A 21 2.96 -3.66 -5.43
C GLN A 21 1.90 -4.03 -6.45
N LEU A 22 1.26 -5.19 -6.29
CA LEU A 22 0.31 -5.74 -7.24
C LEU A 22 -1.12 -5.76 -6.68
N PRO A 23 -2.15 -5.53 -7.52
CA PRO A 23 -3.55 -5.61 -7.13
C PRO A 23 -3.99 -7.07 -7.07
N ILE A 24 -3.56 -7.80 -6.03
CA ILE A 24 -3.81 -9.23 -5.86
C ILE A 24 -4.32 -9.55 -4.45
N PRO A 25 -5.12 -10.62 -4.28
CA PRO A 25 -5.75 -10.95 -2.99
C PRO A 25 -4.78 -11.53 -1.96
N ASN A 26 -3.75 -12.25 -2.41
CA ASN A 26 -2.72 -12.84 -1.57
C ASN A 26 -1.43 -13.07 -2.36
N GLY A 27 -0.40 -13.58 -1.68
CA GLY A 27 0.84 -14.00 -2.31
C GLY A 27 2.07 -13.33 -1.71
N ALA A 28 3.13 -14.11 -1.61
CA ALA A 28 4.45 -13.68 -1.21
C ALA A 28 5.50 -14.51 -1.94
N LEU A 29 6.71 -13.97 -2.02
CA LEU A 29 7.87 -14.66 -2.57
C LEU A 29 8.90 -14.86 -1.45
N LEU A 30 9.50 -16.05 -1.44
CA LEU A 30 10.70 -16.37 -0.68
C LEU A 30 11.86 -16.47 -1.67
N TYR A 31 12.88 -15.65 -1.46
CA TYR A 31 14.13 -15.67 -2.23
C TYR A 31 15.19 -16.41 -1.43
N LEU A 32 15.88 -17.35 -2.07
CA LEU A 32 17.02 -18.07 -1.50
C LEU A 32 18.22 -17.79 -2.42
N ASN A 33 19.16 -16.98 -1.96
CA ASN A 33 20.34 -16.54 -2.73
C ASN A 33 21.54 -17.48 -2.58
N SER A 34 21.35 -18.65 -1.98
CA SER A 34 22.39 -19.65 -1.71
C SER A 34 21.93 -21.02 -2.15
N ASP A 35 22.70 -21.69 -3.01
CA ASP A 35 22.42 -23.06 -3.46
C ASP A 35 22.31 -24.04 -2.29
N ARG A 36 23.11 -23.82 -1.23
CA ARG A 36 23.04 -24.60 0.01
C ARG A 36 21.67 -24.46 0.67
N LEU A 37 21.17 -23.24 0.82
CA LEU A 37 19.86 -22.99 1.41
C LEU A 37 18.73 -23.50 0.53
N ALA A 38 18.84 -23.36 -0.79
CA ALA A 38 17.86 -23.92 -1.73
C ALA A 38 17.73 -25.45 -1.58
N THR A 39 18.84 -26.13 -1.32
CA THR A 39 18.86 -27.59 -1.11
C THR A 39 18.33 -28.01 0.26
N GLU A 40 18.61 -27.22 1.30
CA GLU A 40 18.19 -27.51 2.68
C GLU A 40 16.74 -27.06 2.98
N TYR A 41 16.16 -26.20 2.15
CA TYR A 41 14.82 -25.66 2.37
C TYR A 41 13.76 -26.75 2.27
N THR A 42 12.97 -26.89 3.34
CA THR A 42 11.77 -27.74 3.36
C THR A 42 10.53 -26.87 3.25
N PRO A 43 9.77 -26.98 2.14
CA PRO A 43 8.52 -26.26 1.99
C PRO A 43 7.47 -26.55 3.06
N SER A 44 6.66 -25.54 3.37
CA SER A 44 5.42 -25.75 4.12
C SER A 44 4.31 -26.28 3.21
N ARG A 45 3.25 -26.85 3.80
CA ARG A 45 2.03 -27.24 3.06
C ARG A 45 1.30 -26.08 2.35
N TYR A 46 1.68 -24.83 2.65
CA TYR A 46 1.12 -23.62 2.05
C TYR A 46 2.01 -23.06 0.94
N GLU A 47 3.13 -23.71 0.62
CA GLU A 47 3.95 -23.35 -0.53
C GLU A 47 3.18 -23.64 -1.84
N GLY A 48 3.43 -22.82 -2.85
CA GLY A 48 2.94 -23.01 -4.20
C GLY A 48 1.69 -22.19 -4.53
N VAL A 49 1.18 -22.44 -5.72
CA VAL A 49 -0.01 -21.80 -6.28
C VAL A 49 -1.14 -22.82 -6.23
N ARG A 50 -2.29 -22.41 -5.73
CA ARG A 50 -3.49 -23.24 -5.75
C ARG A 50 -4.08 -23.29 -7.16
N ASP A 51 -4.49 -24.45 -7.63
CA ASP A 51 -5.04 -24.63 -8.98
C ASP A 51 -6.47 -24.09 -9.17
N ARG A 52 -7.24 -23.95 -8.09
CA ARG A 52 -8.66 -23.59 -8.13
C ARG A 52 -8.90 -22.17 -7.62
N LEU A 53 -9.94 -21.53 -8.16
CA LEU A 53 -10.51 -20.33 -7.56
C LEU A 53 -11.36 -20.71 -6.34
N ASP A 54 -11.38 -19.86 -5.32
CA ASP A 54 -12.27 -20.01 -4.16
C ASP A 54 -13.10 -18.76 -3.89
N THR A 55 -13.78 -18.77 -2.75
CA THR A 55 -14.58 -17.65 -2.27
C THR A 55 -13.76 -16.37 -2.09
N THR A 56 -12.49 -16.45 -1.66
CA THR A 56 -11.63 -15.27 -1.49
C THR A 56 -11.30 -14.64 -2.85
N ASP A 57 -11.04 -15.45 -3.88
CA ASP A 57 -10.83 -14.96 -5.24
C ASP A 57 -12.09 -14.29 -5.82
N CYS A 58 -13.25 -14.94 -5.65
CA CYS A 58 -14.52 -14.37 -6.11
C CYS A 58 -14.85 -13.05 -5.38
N GLN A 59 -14.62 -12.99 -4.07
CA GLN A 59 -14.80 -11.78 -3.29
C GLN A 59 -13.87 -10.67 -3.76
N PHE A 60 -12.62 -10.99 -4.07
CA PHE A 60 -11.67 -10.02 -4.61
C PHE A 60 -12.14 -9.46 -5.96
N LEU A 61 -12.51 -10.32 -6.91
CA LEU A 61 -13.01 -9.90 -8.22
C LEU A 61 -14.27 -9.03 -8.13
N ILE A 62 -15.23 -9.43 -7.30
CA ILE A 62 -16.47 -8.65 -7.08
C ILE A 62 -16.13 -7.28 -6.50
N LYS A 63 -15.20 -7.21 -5.54
CA LYS A 63 -14.74 -5.94 -4.97
C LYS A 63 -14.05 -5.06 -6.02
N SER A 64 -13.18 -5.62 -6.85
CA SER A 64 -12.49 -4.88 -7.91
C SER A 64 -13.47 -4.31 -8.94
N ILE A 65 -14.45 -5.10 -9.39
CA ILE A 65 -15.48 -4.66 -10.33
C ILE A 65 -16.39 -3.59 -9.70
N ALA A 66 -16.81 -3.79 -8.46
CA ALA A 66 -17.59 -2.80 -7.73
C ALA A 66 -16.83 -1.48 -7.63
N PHE A 67 -15.56 -1.51 -7.24
CA PHE A 67 -14.71 -0.33 -7.18
C PHE A 67 -14.66 0.41 -8.52
N GLU A 68 -14.43 -0.30 -9.64
CA GLU A 68 -14.38 0.32 -10.98
C GLU A 68 -15.72 0.92 -11.44
N LEU A 69 -16.85 0.25 -11.16
CA LEU A 69 -18.18 0.75 -11.54
C LEU A 69 -18.64 1.92 -10.68
N PHE A 70 -18.27 1.94 -9.40
CA PHE A 70 -18.66 3.00 -8.47
C PHE A 70 -17.74 4.22 -8.54
N ASP A 71 -16.45 4.07 -8.88
CA ASP A 71 -15.56 5.22 -9.12
C ASP A 71 -16.03 6.07 -10.33
N ARG A 72 -16.64 5.44 -11.33
CA ARG A 72 -17.33 6.16 -12.43
C ARG A 72 -18.56 6.96 -11.97
N ASN A 73 -19.09 6.66 -10.80
CA ASN A 73 -20.23 7.33 -10.17
C ASN A 73 -19.81 7.88 -8.81
N ALA A 74 -19.06 9.00 -8.80
CA ALA A 74 -18.51 9.70 -7.62
C ALA A 74 -19.48 9.88 -6.42
N ARG A 75 -20.78 9.64 -6.60
CA ARG A 75 -21.84 9.71 -5.57
C ARG A 75 -21.99 8.45 -4.70
N LEU A 76 -21.25 7.37 -4.93
CA LEU A 76 -21.44 6.08 -4.23
C LEU A 76 -20.23 5.60 -3.40
N ARG A 77 -19.18 6.43 -3.26
CA ARG A 77 -17.93 6.09 -2.55
C ARG A 77 -18.16 5.64 -1.09
N GLU A 78 -19.12 6.24 -0.40
CA GLU A 78 -19.40 6.00 1.04
C GLU A 78 -19.78 4.55 1.39
N SER A 79 -20.39 3.82 0.45
CA SER A 79 -20.81 2.41 0.66
C SER A 79 -19.68 1.40 0.46
N VAL A 80 -18.63 1.80 -0.28
CA VAL A 80 -17.48 0.94 -0.56
C VAL A 80 -16.49 1.00 0.60
N ASP A 81 -16.33 2.14 1.26
CA ASP A 81 -15.44 2.24 2.42
C ASP A 81 -15.90 1.38 3.61
N THR A 82 -17.20 1.13 3.75
CA THR A 82 -17.77 0.17 4.73
C THR A 82 -17.58 -1.31 4.32
N LEU A 83 -17.27 -1.57 3.05
CA LEU A 83 -16.96 -2.90 2.49
C LEU A 83 -15.45 -3.16 2.31
N VAL A 84 -14.67 -2.08 2.14
CA VAL A 84 -13.21 -2.03 1.95
C VAL A 84 -12.52 -1.91 3.30
N SER A 85 -12.94 -0.97 4.15
CA SER A 85 -12.73 -1.07 5.58
C SER A 85 -13.70 -2.13 6.05
N GLY A 86 -13.19 -3.32 6.39
CA GLY A 86 -13.96 -4.24 7.20
C GLY A 86 -14.30 -3.56 8.51
N SER A 87 -15.40 -2.80 8.54
CA SER A 87 -16.08 -2.35 9.74
C SER A 87 -16.66 -3.60 10.39
N GLY A 88 -15.77 -4.37 11.00
CA GLY A 88 -16.09 -5.40 11.97
C GLY A 88 -16.61 -4.72 13.23
N VAL A 89 -17.76 -4.07 13.15
CA VAL A 89 -18.63 -3.91 14.29
C VAL A 89 -19.19 -5.31 14.57
N GLY A 90 -18.54 -6.04 15.48
CA GLY A 90 -19.11 -7.25 16.09
C GLY A 90 -18.55 -8.62 15.69
N ARG A 91 -17.34 -8.73 15.13
CA ARG A 91 -16.63 -10.03 15.12
C ARG A 91 -15.56 -10.02 16.20
N VAL A 92 -15.65 -10.96 17.15
CA VAL A 92 -14.59 -11.29 18.12
C VAL A 92 -13.26 -11.21 17.36
N THR A 93 -12.46 -10.20 17.65
CA THR A 93 -11.19 -10.00 16.96
C THR A 93 -10.31 -11.17 17.35
N ALA A 94 -10.15 -12.13 16.44
CA ALA A 94 -9.17 -13.18 16.60
C ALA A 94 -7.84 -12.50 16.96
N SER A 95 -7.13 -13.02 17.98
CA SER A 95 -5.83 -12.48 18.35
C SER A 95 -4.92 -12.38 17.12
N PRO A 96 -3.92 -11.46 17.07
CA PRO A 96 -3.03 -11.33 15.92
C PRO A 96 -2.44 -12.68 15.48
N ARG A 97 -2.15 -13.56 16.45
CA ARG A 97 -1.71 -14.93 16.22
C ARG A 97 -2.77 -15.78 15.54
N ASN A 98 -4.00 -15.79 16.04
CA ASN A 98 -5.08 -16.57 15.45
C ASN A 98 -5.40 -16.08 14.03
N ARG A 99 -5.37 -14.77 13.80
CA ARG A 99 -5.51 -14.19 12.46
C ARG A 99 -4.41 -14.69 11.52
N TYR A 100 -3.16 -14.59 11.94
CA TYR A 100 -2.01 -15.09 11.17
C TYR A 100 -2.12 -16.58 10.84
N GLU A 101 -2.48 -17.42 11.82
CA GLU A 101 -2.63 -18.87 11.59
C GLU A 101 -3.80 -19.21 10.66
N ASN A 102 -4.93 -18.49 10.77
CA ASN A 102 -6.12 -18.73 9.96
C ASN A 102 -5.98 -18.23 8.51
N GLU A 103 -5.10 -17.26 8.25
CA GLU A 103 -4.89 -16.68 6.93
C GLU A 103 -3.86 -17.46 6.07
N LYS A 104 -3.19 -18.47 6.64
CA LYS A 104 -2.22 -19.30 5.91
C LYS A 104 -2.89 -20.08 4.79
N SER A 105 -2.49 -19.79 3.56
CA SER A 105 -3.01 -20.40 2.34
C SER A 105 -1.93 -20.40 1.26
N GLN A 106 -2.08 -21.28 0.27
CA GLN A 106 -1.32 -21.21 -0.97
C GLN A 106 -1.69 -19.95 -1.77
N MET A 107 -0.78 -19.49 -2.62
CA MET A 107 -1.04 -18.33 -3.48
C MET A 107 -2.21 -18.63 -4.43
N SER A 108 -3.08 -17.64 -4.65
CA SER A 108 -4.15 -17.74 -5.63
C SER A 108 -3.61 -17.89 -7.06
N ASN A 109 -4.26 -18.71 -7.90
CA ASN A 109 -3.95 -18.78 -9.32
C ASN A 109 -4.15 -17.42 -10.02
N LEU A 110 -5.16 -16.65 -9.60
CA LEU A 110 -5.41 -15.31 -10.12
C LEU A 110 -4.24 -14.37 -9.77
N ALA A 111 -3.80 -14.41 -8.51
CA ALA A 111 -2.63 -13.66 -8.05
C ALA A 111 -1.37 -14.03 -8.84
N HIS A 112 -1.16 -15.33 -9.08
CA HIS A 112 -0.03 -15.81 -9.87
C HIS A 112 -0.06 -15.32 -11.33
N ARG A 113 -1.22 -15.28 -11.99
CA ARG A 113 -1.34 -14.73 -13.35
C ARG A 113 -0.97 -13.25 -13.39
N VAL A 114 -1.52 -12.45 -12.48
CA VAL A 114 -1.17 -11.02 -12.37
C VAL A 114 0.32 -10.84 -12.09
N PHE A 115 0.91 -11.70 -11.27
CA PHE A 115 2.35 -11.67 -10.98
C PHE A 115 3.21 -11.99 -12.21
N VAL A 116 2.87 -13.03 -12.98
CA VAL A 116 3.62 -13.42 -14.19
C VAL A 116 3.54 -12.36 -15.27
N ASP A 117 2.38 -11.70 -15.40
CA ASP A 117 2.16 -10.66 -16.41
C ASP A 117 2.61 -9.25 -15.94
N ALA A 118 3.06 -9.12 -14.69
CA ALA A 118 3.49 -7.83 -14.15
C ALA A 118 4.81 -7.38 -14.81
N ASP A 119 4.89 -6.10 -15.13
CA ASP A 119 6.12 -5.42 -15.53
C ASP A 119 6.63 -4.56 -14.36
N PRO A 120 7.65 -5.02 -13.61
CA PRO A 120 8.18 -4.27 -12.46
C PRO A 120 8.79 -2.92 -12.85
N GLU A 121 9.32 -2.77 -14.07
CA GLU A 121 9.92 -1.52 -14.53
C GLU A 121 8.82 -0.49 -14.78
N SER A 122 7.77 -0.88 -15.51
CA SER A 122 6.60 -0.05 -15.76
C SER A 122 5.91 0.36 -14.44
N ILE A 123 5.68 -0.58 -13.52
CA ILE A 123 5.09 -0.29 -12.20
C ILE A 123 5.93 0.75 -11.44
N ARG A 124 7.25 0.57 -11.41
CA ARG A 124 8.16 1.51 -10.73
C ARG A 124 8.13 2.88 -11.39
N SER A 125 8.17 2.93 -12.73
CA SER A 125 8.13 4.18 -13.49
C SER A 125 6.85 4.97 -13.20
N SER A 126 5.67 4.34 -13.31
CA SER A 126 4.39 4.99 -13.03
C SER A 126 4.30 5.50 -11.59
N ARG A 127 4.72 4.70 -10.61
CA ARG A 127 4.73 5.11 -9.19
C ARG A 127 5.65 6.29 -8.92
N ARG A 128 6.81 6.35 -9.58
CA ARG A 128 7.76 7.48 -9.48
C ARG A 128 7.22 8.74 -10.17
N ALA A 129 6.52 8.59 -11.29
CA ALA A 129 5.83 9.70 -11.94
C ALA A 129 4.75 10.29 -11.02
N ASN A 130 3.95 9.43 -10.37
CA ASN A 130 2.91 9.86 -9.44
C ASN A 130 3.49 10.51 -8.16
N PHE A 131 4.60 10.00 -7.65
CA PHE A 131 5.35 10.67 -6.57
C PHE A 131 5.77 12.08 -6.98
N SER A 132 6.33 12.23 -8.19
CA SER A 132 6.80 13.52 -8.69
C SER A 132 5.65 14.50 -8.95
N ALA A 133 4.49 13.99 -9.39
CA ALA A 133 3.27 14.79 -9.56
C ALA A 133 2.83 15.39 -8.21
N TRP A 134 2.79 14.60 -7.13
CA TRP A 134 2.48 15.12 -5.80
C TRP A 134 3.50 16.15 -5.31
N GLN A 135 4.79 15.97 -5.60
CA GLN A 135 5.80 16.98 -5.28
C GLN A 135 5.49 18.32 -5.93
N ARG A 136 5.16 18.32 -7.23
CA ARG A 136 4.79 19.54 -7.96
C ARG A 136 3.53 20.18 -7.40
N VAL A 137 2.50 19.38 -7.17
CA VAL A 137 1.21 19.85 -6.63
C VAL A 137 1.36 20.48 -5.26
N LEU A 138 2.27 19.99 -4.42
CA LEU A 138 2.36 20.47 -3.03
C LEU A 138 3.53 21.45 -2.80
N GLU A 139 4.30 21.78 -3.83
CA GLU A 139 5.49 22.64 -3.72
C GLU A 139 5.18 24.04 -3.17
N SER A 140 4.00 24.60 -3.50
CA SER A 140 3.57 25.93 -3.05
C SER A 140 2.86 25.96 -1.69
N ARG A 141 2.58 24.80 -1.06
CA ARG A 141 1.95 24.75 0.26
C ARG A 141 2.97 24.97 1.36
N SER A 142 2.64 25.84 2.33
CA SER A 142 3.50 26.09 3.49
C SER A 142 3.17 25.20 4.69
N ASP A 143 1.97 24.63 4.70
CA ASP A 143 1.40 23.80 5.77
C ASP A 143 1.63 22.29 5.53
N VAL A 144 2.12 21.92 4.34
CA VAL A 144 2.39 20.55 3.89
C VAL A 144 3.84 20.43 3.44
N VAL A 145 4.59 19.52 4.05
CA VAL A 145 6.02 19.33 3.77
C VAL A 145 6.31 17.88 3.42
N PRO A 146 6.86 17.57 2.23
CA PRO A 146 7.30 16.21 1.89
C PRO A 146 8.26 15.65 2.93
N VAL A 147 8.08 14.38 3.31
CA VAL A 147 9.06 13.71 4.20
C VAL A 147 10.35 13.38 3.45
N PHE A 148 10.24 13.18 2.14
CA PHE A 148 11.37 12.90 1.26
C PHE A 148 11.29 13.79 0.02
N ASP A 149 12.34 14.57 -0.22
CA ASP A 149 12.42 15.49 -1.36
C ASP A 149 12.91 14.81 -2.64
N THR A 150 13.49 13.61 -2.52
CA THR A 150 14.01 12.85 -3.66
C THR A 150 13.70 11.37 -3.50
N LEU A 151 13.57 10.69 -4.64
CA LEU A 151 13.53 9.23 -4.70
C LEU A 151 14.84 8.69 -5.25
N PRO A 152 15.69 8.06 -4.41
CA PRO A 152 16.90 7.42 -4.89
C PRO A 152 16.63 6.41 -6.01
N ASP A 153 17.67 6.14 -6.80
CA ASP A 153 17.61 5.15 -7.88
C ASP A 153 17.22 3.76 -7.35
N GLY A 154 16.37 3.08 -8.12
CA GLY A 154 15.85 1.75 -7.80
C GLY A 154 14.70 1.72 -6.80
N ILE A 155 14.34 2.84 -6.15
CA ILE A 155 13.19 2.88 -5.24
C ILE A 155 11.87 2.91 -6.03
N CYS A 156 10.97 2.00 -5.65
CA CYS A 156 9.57 2.00 -6.05
C CYS A 156 8.72 2.51 -4.86
N PRO A 157 8.14 3.72 -4.93
CA PRO A 157 7.42 4.28 -3.80
C PRO A 157 6.08 3.57 -3.59
N GLN A 158 5.76 3.23 -2.33
CA GLN A 158 4.45 2.68 -1.99
C GLN A 158 3.39 3.78 -1.82
N VAL A 159 3.83 4.93 -1.32
CA VAL A 159 3.03 6.14 -1.00
C VAL A 159 3.91 7.38 -1.14
N PHE A 160 3.29 8.57 -1.17
CA PHE A 160 3.96 9.87 -1.03
C PHE A 160 3.69 10.45 0.38
N PRO A 161 4.64 10.36 1.33
CA PRO A 161 4.44 10.83 2.69
C PRO A 161 4.70 12.33 2.84
N VAL A 162 3.79 13.03 3.51
CA VAL A 162 3.90 14.44 3.89
C VAL A 162 3.69 14.63 5.38
N ARG A 163 4.40 15.61 5.95
CA ARG A 163 4.10 16.18 7.26
C ARG A 163 3.14 17.35 7.08
N VAL A 164 2.11 17.40 7.90
CA VAL A 164 1.07 18.42 7.84
C VAL A 164 0.80 18.98 9.22
N THR A 165 0.41 20.24 9.26
CA THR A 165 0.08 20.94 10.52
C THR A 165 -1.24 20.43 11.10
N ASP A 166 -2.26 20.29 10.25
CA ASP A 166 -3.56 19.70 10.60
C ASP A 166 -3.90 18.54 9.65
N PRO A 167 -3.66 17.28 10.05
CA PRO A 167 -4.00 16.12 9.23
C PRO A 167 -5.49 15.96 8.98
N SER A 168 -6.36 16.44 9.87
CA SER A 168 -7.81 16.28 9.72
C SER A 168 -8.35 17.23 8.66
N GLU A 169 -7.91 18.48 8.68
CA GLU A 169 -8.24 19.47 7.65
C GLU A 169 -7.69 19.05 6.29
N PHE A 170 -6.42 18.66 6.21
CA PHE A 170 -5.82 18.26 4.93
C PHE A 170 -6.48 17.00 4.34
N MET A 171 -6.82 16.01 5.18
CA MET A 171 -7.56 14.84 4.73
C MET A 171 -8.96 15.20 4.20
N TRP A 172 -9.63 16.15 4.84
CA TRP A 172 -10.94 16.63 4.40
C TRP A 172 -10.83 17.37 3.05
N GLU A 173 -9.83 18.24 2.86
CA GLU A 173 -9.58 18.91 1.58
C GLU A 173 -9.37 17.90 0.45
N LEU A 174 -8.51 16.91 0.67
CA LEU A 174 -8.25 15.82 -0.29
C LEU A 174 -9.51 15.05 -0.67
N GLU A 175 -10.38 14.77 0.31
CA GLU A 175 -11.66 14.10 0.05
C GLU A 175 -12.60 14.98 -0.80
N GLN A 176 -12.67 16.29 -0.54
CA GLN A 176 -13.52 17.21 -1.30
C GLN A 176 -13.14 17.29 -2.79
N VAL A 177 -11.86 17.15 -3.11
CA VAL A 177 -11.33 17.15 -4.48
C VAL A 177 -11.18 15.74 -5.06
N GLY A 178 -11.73 14.73 -4.36
CA GLY A 178 -11.88 13.37 -4.88
C GLY A 178 -10.62 12.48 -4.78
N VAL A 179 -9.65 12.82 -3.94
CA VAL A 179 -8.47 12.00 -3.70
C VAL A 179 -8.79 10.84 -2.76
N ASP A 180 -8.96 9.66 -3.33
CA ASP A 180 -9.14 8.43 -2.55
C ASP A 180 -7.80 7.79 -2.16
N GLY A 181 -7.76 7.16 -0.98
CA GLY A 181 -6.62 6.37 -0.51
C GLY A 181 -5.56 7.16 0.26
N ALA A 182 -5.72 8.48 0.41
CA ALA A 182 -4.99 9.23 1.41
C ALA A 182 -5.36 8.72 2.82
N HIS A 183 -4.40 8.70 3.75
CA HIS A 183 -4.66 8.35 5.15
C HIS A 183 -3.50 8.75 6.07
N THR A 184 -3.74 8.73 7.38
CA THR A 184 -2.68 8.95 8.39
C THR A 184 -1.79 7.73 8.58
N TRP A 185 -0.51 7.98 8.83
CA TRP A 185 0.49 6.94 9.08
C TRP A 185 1.53 7.41 10.11
N PRO A 186 2.10 6.54 10.97
CA PRO A 186 1.73 5.15 11.20
C PRO A 186 0.44 4.98 11.98
N ARG A 187 -0.28 3.89 11.71
CA ARG A 187 -1.33 3.42 12.63
C ARG A 187 -0.67 2.78 13.84
N LEU A 188 -0.94 3.31 15.02
CA LEU A 188 -0.36 2.82 16.27
C LEU A 188 -1.27 1.79 16.95
N SER A 189 -0.66 0.80 17.60
CA SER A 189 -1.40 -0.08 18.51
C SER A 189 -1.74 0.67 19.80
N ALA A 190 -2.78 0.20 20.52
CA ALA A 190 -3.18 0.78 21.80
C ALA A 190 -2.06 0.78 22.86
N SER A 191 -1.10 -0.14 22.77
CA SER A 191 0.06 -0.20 23.66
C SER A 191 1.13 0.88 23.39
N VAL A 192 1.09 1.50 22.21
CA VAL A 192 2.06 2.50 21.73
C VAL A 192 1.45 3.90 21.76
N MET A 193 0.15 4.00 21.46
CA MET A 193 -0.59 5.26 21.45
C MET A 193 -0.51 5.97 22.81
N ASP A 194 -0.14 7.25 22.77
CA ASP A 194 0.03 8.16 23.90
C ASP A 194 1.00 7.69 24.99
N ASN A 195 1.79 6.66 24.72
CA ASN A 195 2.84 6.19 25.61
C ASN A 195 4.12 7.03 25.37
N PRO A 196 4.61 7.77 26.39
CA PRO A 196 5.80 8.63 26.25
C PRO A 196 7.08 7.89 25.85
N ALA A 197 7.17 6.58 26.09
CA ALA A 197 8.32 5.78 25.66
C ALA A 197 8.44 5.68 24.12
N TYR A 198 7.36 5.97 23.40
CA TYR A 198 7.29 5.93 21.93
C TYR A 198 6.96 7.32 21.35
N GLU A 199 7.58 8.36 21.90
CA GLU A 199 7.35 9.76 21.50
C GLU A 199 7.44 9.95 19.98
N THR A 200 8.50 9.46 19.34
CA THR A 200 8.68 9.60 17.89
C THR A 200 7.53 9.01 17.08
N SER A 201 7.07 7.81 17.45
CA SER A 201 5.95 7.14 16.76
C SER A 201 4.65 7.92 16.93
N ASN A 202 4.39 8.44 18.13
CA ASN A 202 3.21 9.26 18.44
C ASN A 202 3.23 10.59 17.69
N THR A 203 4.38 11.26 17.63
CA THR A 203 4.54 12.50 16.87
C THR A 203 4.31 12.29 15.39
N LEU A 204 4.91 11.26 14.80
CA LEU A 204 4.71 10.95 13.38
C LEU A 204 3.25 10.59 13.08
N SER A 205 2.59 9.77 13.91
CA SER A 205 1.19 9.38 13.66
C SER A 205 0.22 10.55 13.68
N LYS A 206 0.55 11.63 14.41
CA LYS A 206 -0.28 12.83 14.57
C LYS A 206 -0.01 13.90 13.52
N SER A 207 1.01 13.73 12.68
CA SER A 207 1.43 14.77 11.72
C SER A 207 1.68 14.26 10.32
N THR A 208 1.67 12.94 10.09
CA THR A 208 2.01 12.37 8.79
C THR A 208 0.77 11.84 8.07
N VAL A 209 0.55 12.37 6.87
CA VAL A 209 -0.43 11.88 5.90
C VAL A 209 0.34 11.24 4.74
N VAL A 210 -0.17 10.14 4.21
CA VAL A 210 0.40 9.46 3.04
C VAL A 210 -0.57 9.53 1.88
N LEU A 211 -0.08 9.96 0.72
CA LEU A 211 -0.86 10.14 -0.51
C LEU A 211 -0.65 8.96 -1.47
N PRO A 212 -1.67 8.64 -2.29
CA PRO A 212 -1.63 7.50 -3.18
C PRO A 212 -0.68 7.75 -4.36
N VAL A 213 0.14 6.75 -4.70
CA VAL A 213 1.03 6.78 -5.89
C VAL A 213 0.84 5.56 -6.79
N HIS A 214 -0.26 4.82 -6.62
CA HIS A 214 -0.48 3.53 -7.29
C HIS A 214 -0.32 3.64 -8.83
N GLN A 215 0.24 2.62 -9.47
CA GLN A 215 0.60 2.63 -10.90
C GLN A 215 -0.56 2.78 -11.90
N HIS A 216 -1.81 2.70 -11.43
CA HIS A 216 -3.01 2.90 -12.26
C HIS A 216 -3.59 4.31 -12.15
N ILE A 217 -2.99 5.18 -11.33
CA ILE A 217 -3.34 6.58 -11.27
C ILE A 217 -2.59 7.28 -12.40
N ASP A 218 -3.31 8.05 -13.21
CA ASP A 218 -2.72 8.94 -14.20
C ASP A 218 -2.08 10.15 -13.47
N PRO A 219 -0.79 10.44 -13.67
CA PRO A 219 -0.16 11.60 -13.04
C PRO A 219 -0.86 12.93 -13.38
N ALA A 220 -1.49 13.05 -14.55
CA ALA A 220 -2.26 14.24 -14.91
C ALA A 220 -3.51 14.44 -14.02
N ALA A 221 -4.10 13.35 -13.51
CA ALA A 221 -5.21 13.43 -12.56
C ALA A 221 -4.74 13.93 -11.19
N ILE A 222 -3.52 13.58 -10.77
CA ILE A 222 -2.90 14.15 -9.56
C ILE A 222 -2.65 15.64 -9.75
N GLU A 223 -2.13 16.04 -10.91
CA GLU A 223 -1.86 17.46 -11.21
C GLU A 223 -3.15 18.30 -11.22
N ALA A 224 -4.23 17.78 -11.82
CA ALA A 224 -5.53 18.45 -11.84
C ALA A 224 -6.12 18.66 -10.43
N VAL A 225 -5.88 17.74 -9.50
CA VAL A 225 -6.28 17.93 -8.09
C VAL A 225 -5.64 19.17 -7.48
N GLY A 226 -4.40 19.49 -7.87
CA GLY A 226 -3.70 20.68 -7.38
C GLY A 226 -4.42 21.98 -7.69
N ASP A 227 -5.10 22.06 -8.84
CA ASP A 227 -5.85 23.26 -9.23
C ASP A 227 -7.09 23.49 -8.33
N ASP A 228 -7.64 22.42 -7.76
CA ASP A 228 -8.85 22.44 -6.93
C ASP A 228 -8.55 22.52 -5.41
N LEU A 229 -7.30 22.28 -4.98
CA LEU A 229 -6.91 22.44 -3.58
C LEU A 229 -6.91 23.91 -3.17
N THR A 230 -7.40 24.18 -1.95
CA THR A 230 -7.39 25.50 -1.35
C THR A 230 -5.98 25.92 -0.95
N TRP A 231 -5.63 27.19 -1.19
CA TRP A 231 -4.33 27.80 -0.93
C TRP A 231 -4.43 28.93 0.07
#